data_AF-A0A934KC96-F1
#
_entry.id   AF-A0A934KC96-F1
#
_cell.length_a   1.000
_cell.length_b   1.000
_cell.length_c   1.000
_cell.angle_alpha   90.00
_cell.angle_beta   90.00
_cell.angle_gamma   90.00
#
_symmetry.space_group_name_H-M   'P 1'
#
loop_
_entity.id
_entity.type
_entity.pdbx_description
1 polymer ?
#
loop_
_entity_poly.entity_id
_entity_poly.type
_entity_poly.pdbx_seq_one_letter_code
_entity_poly.pdbx_strand_id
1 'polypeptide(L)'
;MLTLWATISAVDSDWLIWVCDEAADGTRDILTKGWLRGSHRALDLERSLPYRLWHPHTRKAGGEVEAGRPTEYLIEVLPTSNLFRTGHRLRLEVASCDPIPLLGRWANRGRLLASTNTVHEGRDHPSRLLVPVVPR
;
A
#
# COMPACT_ATOMS: atom_id res chain seq x y z
N MET A 1 3.51 -6.15 -5.67
CA MET A 1 2.16 -5.57 -5.72
C MET A 1 1.43 -5.91 -4.43
N LEU A 2 0.69 -4.97 -3.86
CA LEU A 2 -0.21 -5.21 -2.73
C LEU A 2 -1.67 -5.07 -3.19
N THR A 3 -2.49 -6.09 -2.94
CA THR A 3 -3.95 -5.98 -2.97
C THR A 3 -4.40 -5.65 -1.55
N LEU A 4 -5.08 -4.53 -1.37
CA LEU A 4 -5.59 -4.08 -0.08
C LEU A 4 -7.10 -3.86 -0.20
N TRP A 5 -7.88 -4.65 0.52
CA TRP A 5 -9.31 -4.40 0.70
C TRP A 5 -9.50 -3.55 1.94
N ALA A 6 -10.20 -2.43 1.80
CA ALA A 6 -10.44 -1.55 2.92
C ALA A 6 -11.75 -0.77 2.79
N THR A 7 -12.31 -0.39 3.94
CA THR A 7 -13.37 0.60 4.05
C THR A 7 -12.79 1.88 4.64
N ILE A 8 -13.24 3.03 4.14
CA ILE A 8 -12.90 4.34 4.70
C ILE A 8 -14.19 5.09 5.06
N SER A 9 -14.18 5.91 6.10
CA SER A 9 -15.35 6.73 6.47
C SER A 9 -15.42 8.07 5.73
N ALA A 10 -14.32 8.51 5.13
CA ALA A 10 -14.27 9.72 4.30
C ALA A 10 -14.50 9.42 2.80
N VAL A 11 -14.59 10.48 1.99
CA VAL A 11 -14.71 10.38 0.51
C VAL A 11 -13.38 10.08 -0.20
N ASP A 12 -12.28 10.07 0.55
CA ASP A 12 -10.93 9.81 0.04
C ASP A 12 -9.98 9.52 1.21
N SER A 13 -8.94 8.74 0.96
CA SER A 13 -7.84 8.54 1.90
C SER A 13 -6.57 8.17 1.14
N ASP A 14 -5.43 8.36 1.78
CA ASP A 14 -4.15 7.90 1.25
C ASP A 14 -3.79 6.56 1.89
N TRP A 15 -3.16 5.69 1.11
CA TRP A 15 -2.58 4.44 1.57
C TRP A 15 -1.08 4.52 1.38
N LEU A 16 -0.35 4.34 2.46
CA LEU A 16 1.11 4.33 2.49
C LEU A 16 1.57 2.98 3.02
N ILE A 17 2.51 2.39 2.31
CA ILE A 17 2.94 1.01 2.51
C ILE A 17 4.46 1.00 2.65
N TRP A 18 4.96 0.29 3.65
CA TRP A 18 6.38 -0.04 3.77
C TRP A 18 6.54 -1.55 3.86
N VAL A 19 7.49 -2.07 3.09
CA VAL A 19 7.97 -3.44 3.23
C VAL A 19 9.30 -3.38 3.95
N CYS A 20 9.40 -4.11 5.04
CA CYS A 20 10.54 -4.05 5.95
C CYS A 20 11.15 -5.44 6.16
N ASP A 21 12.45 -5.45 6.45
CA ASP A 21 13.17 -6.58 7.04
C ASP A 21 13.24 -6.35 8.55
N GLU A 22 12.59 -7.22 9.31
CA GLU A 22 12.55 -7.17 10.77
C GLU A 22 13.46 -8.25 11.36
N ALA A 23 14.48 -7.82 12.09
CA ALA A 23 15.41 -8.69 12.80
C ALA A 23 14.75 -9.31 14.05
N ALA A 24 15.39 -10.34 14.61
CA ALA A 24 14.85 -11.08 15.75
C ALA A 24 14.70 -10.23 17.03
N ASP A 25 15.44 -9.13 17.14
CA ASP A 25 15.36 -8.17 18.25
C ASP A 25 14.28 -7.08 18.05
N GLY A 26 13.54 -7.13 16.93
CA GLY A 26 12.51 -6.16 16.56
C GLY A 26 13.02 -4.92 15.83
N THR A 27 14.33 -4.80 15.60
CA THR A 27 14.88 -3.75 14.73
C THR A 27 14.39 -3.97 13.31
N ARG A 28 13.98 -2.89 12.63
CA ARG A 28 13.40 -3.00 11.30
C ARG A 28 13.96 -1.99 10.30
N ASP A 29 14.39 -2.51 9.16
CA ASP A 29 14.89 -1.72 8.03
C ASP A 29 13.83 -1.65 6.92
N ILE A 30 13.58 -0.45 6.40
CA ILE A 30 12.67 -0.24 5.28
C ILE A 30 13.37 -0.67 3.99
N LEU A 31 12.85 -1.69 3.32
CA LEU A 31 13.38 -2.18 2.04
C LEU A 31 12.83 -1.40 0.86
N THR A 32 11.53 -1.09 0.90
CA THR A 32 10.82 -0.38 -0.15
C THR A 32 9.50 0.16 0.35
N LYS A 33 8.85 0.97 -0.48
CA LYS A 33 7.57 1.61 -0.19
C LYS A 33 6.61 1.52 -1.38
N GLY A 34 5.33 1.67 -1.08
CA GLY A 34 4.26 1.87 -2.05
C GLY A 34 3.29 2.91 -1.54
N TRP A 35 2.57 3.58 -2.43
CA TRP A 35 1.52 4.52 -2.02
C TRP A 35 0.44 4.64 -3.08
N LEU A 36 -0.78 4.93 -2.63
CA LEU A 36 -1.91 5.18 -3.52
C LEU A 36 -2.92 6.08 -2.82
N ARG A 37 -3.36 7.12 -3.51
CA ARG A 37 -4.56 7.86 -3.12
C ARG A 37 -5.81 7.11 -3.57
N GLY A 38 -6.79 6.94 -2.70
CA GLY A 38 -8.01 6.17 -2.99
C GLY A 38 -8.78 6.69 -4.20
N SER A 39 -8.89 8.00 -4.38
CA SER A 39 -9.51 8.62 -5.58
C SER A 39 -8.69 8.43 -6.87
N HIS A 40 -7.45 7.94 -6.78
CA HIS A 40 -6.58 7.63 -7.92
C HIS A 40 -6.50 6.11 -8.19
N ARG A 41 -7.35 5.30 -7.54
CA ARG A 41 -7.33 3.82 -7.62
C ARG A 41 -7.64 3.23 -8.99
N ALA A 42 -8.14 4.01 -9.93
CA ALA A 42 -8.40 3.54 -11.29
C ALA A 42 -7.13 2.92 -11.90
N LEU A 43 -7.33 1.85 -12.66
CA LEU A 43 -6.26 1.08 -13.29
C LEU A 43 -6.45 1.07 -14.80
N ASP A 44 -5.37 1.30 -15.53
CA ASP A 44 -5.33 1.05 -16.98
C ASP A 44 -4.85 -0.39 -17.19
N LEU A 45 -5.75 -1.27 -17.60
CA LEU A 45 -5.46 -2.69 -17.76
C LEU A 45 -4.56 -2.98 -18.97
N GLU A 46 -4.57 -2.13 -20.00
CA GLU A 46 -3.74 -2.32 -21.19
C GLU A 46 -2.26 -2.02 -20.91
N ARG A 47 -2.01 -1.10 -19.97
CA ARG A 47 -0.65 -0.69 -19.57
C ARG A 47 -0.13 -1.41 -18.34
N SER A 48 -1.01 -2.06 -17.58
CA SER A 48 -0.65 -2.76 -16.36
C SER A 48 -0.09 -4.15 -16.65
N LEU A 49 0.89 -4.54 -15.83
CA LEU A 49 1.45 -5.89 -15.77
C LEU A 49 1.16 -6.48 -14.37
N PRO A 50 1.17 -7.81 -14.21
CA PRO A 50 0.90 -8.44 -12.89
C PRO A 50 1.80 -7.94 -11.75
N TYR A 51 2.99 -7.44 -12.08
CA TYR A 51 4.00 -6.95 -11.12
C TYR A 51 4.21 -5.43 -11.20
N ARG A 52 3.52 -4.72 -12.10
CA ARG A 52 3.68 -3.28 -12.33
C ARG A 52 2.34 -2.67 -12.72
N LEU A 53 1.74 -1.92 -11.81
CA LEU A 53 0.42 -1.32 -12.03
C LEU A 53 0.54 0.02 -12.74
N TRP A 54 -0.43 0.36 -13.57
CA TRP A 54 -0.50 1.68 -14.18
C TRP A 54 -1.79 2.40 -13.79
N HIS A 55 -1.64 3.44 -12.97
CA HIS A 55 -2.74 4.29 -12.56
C HIS A 55 -2.74 5.57 -13.42
N PRO A 56 -3.89 5.94 -14.03
CA PRO A 56 -3.99 7.20 -14.79
C PRO A 56 -3.76 8.44 -13.94
N HIS A 57 -3.89 8.33 -12.61
CA HIS A 57 -3.76 9.43 -11.65
C HIS A 57 -4.60 10.67 -11.99
N THR A 58 -5.79 10.46 -12.55
CA THR A 58 -6.78 11.51 -12.74
C THR A 58 -8.01 11.25 -11.87
N ARG A 59 -8.54 12.31 -11.24
CA ARG A 59 -9.78 12.22 -10.46
C ARG A 59 -10.97 11.79 -11.32
N LYS A 60 -10.97 12.14 -12.60
CA LYS A 60 -12.00 11.70 -13.56
C LYS A 60 -12.03 10.18 -13.72
N ALA A 61 -10.87 9.52 -13.71
CA ALA A 61 -10.78 8.07 -13.87
C ALA A 61 -11.21 7.31 -12.60
N GLY A 62 -10.77 7.77 -11.41
CA GLY A 62 -11.03 7.05 -10.16
C GLY A 62 -12.26 7.49 -9.37
N GLY A 63 -12.77 8.70 -9.61
CA GLY A 63 -13.88 9.28 -8.85
C GLY A 63 -13.59 9.43 -7.36
N GLU A 64 -14.60 9.78 -6.59
CA GLU A 64 -14.52 9.69 -5.13
C GLU A 64 -14.57 8.23 -4.67
N VAL A 65 -14.10 7.97 -3.46
CA VAL A 65 -14.30 6.68 -2.80
C VAL A 65 -15.65 6.73 -2.10
N GLU A 66 -16.44 5.67 -2.24
CA GLU A 66 -17.71 5.54 -1.54
C GLU A 66 -17.47 5.24 -0.06
N ALA A 67 -17.79 6.19 0.82
CA ALA A 67 -17.61 6.05 2.25
C ALA A 67 -18.42 4.87 2.81
N GLY A 68 -17.82 4.09 3.70
CA GLY A 68 -18.46 2.92 4.31
C GLY A 68 -18.46 1.65 3.45
N ARG A 69 -18.07 1.72 2.17
CA ARG A 69 -18.07 0.57 1.26
C ARG A 69 -16.68 -0.08 1.16
N PRO A 70 -16.57 -1.41 1.33
CA PRO A 70 -15.33 -2.14 1.03
C PRO A 70 -14.90 -1.89 -0.42
N THR A 71 -13.67 -1.41 -0.58
CA THR A 71 -13.07 -1.06 -1.87
C THR A 71 -11.73 -1.78 -2.00
N GLU A 72 -11.44 -2.30 -3.19
CA GLU A 72 -10.14 -2.87 -3.52
C GLU A 72 -9.18 -1.76 -3.97
N TYR A 73 -7.99 -1.77 -3.39
CA TYR A 73 -6.86 -0.91 -3.75
C TYR A 73 -5.70 -1.79 -4.23
N LEU A 74 -5.36 -1.66 -5.50
CA LEU A 74 -4.16 -2.29 -6.07
C LEU A 74 -3.02 -1.29 -5.96
N ILE A 75 -2.08 -1.54 -5.04
CA ILE A 75 -1.01 -0.61 -4.70
C ILE A 75 0.31 -1.15 -5.28
N GLU A 76 0.97 -0.33 -6.08
CA GLU A 76 2.32 -0.61 -6.55
C GLU A 76 3.31 -0.47 -5.39
N VAL A 77 4.07 -1.53 -5.15
CA VAL A 77 5.19 -1.53 -4.19
C VAL A 77 6.45 -1.49 -5.03
N LEU A 78 7.30 -0.49 -4.81
CA LEU A 78 8.46 -0.25 -5.65
C LEU A 78 9.43 -1.46 -5.61
N PRO A 79 10.15 -1.73 -6.70
CA PRO A 79 11.07 -2.87 -6.78
C PRO A 79 12.11 -2.87 -5.66
N THR A 80 12.43 -4.04 -5.14
CA THR A 80 13.50 -4.27 -4.17
C THR A 80 14.07 -5.68 -4.33
N SER A 81 15.25 -5.92 -3.76
CA SER A 81 15.88 -7.24 -3.69
C SER A 81 16.54 -7.37 -2.33
N ASN A 82 16.09 -8.35 -1.53
CA ASN A 82 16.61 -8.57 -0.19
C ASN A 82 16.74 -10.06 0.10
N LEU A 83 17.76 -10.41 0.88
CA LEU A 83 17.92 -11.72 1.49
C LEU A 83 17.48 -11.65 2.95
N PHE A 84 16.28 -12.14 3.25
CA PHE A 84 15.85 -12.32 4.63
C PHE A 84 16.65 -13.46 5.25
N ARG A 85 17.50 -13.12 6.23
CA ARG A 85 18.33 -14.11 6.93
C ARG A 85 17.47 -14.99 7.84
N THR A 86 18.00 -16.15 8.22
CA THR A 86 17.34 -17.00 9.24
C THR A 86 17.04 -16.19 10.50
N GLY A 87 15.80 -16.25 10.97
CA GLY A 87 15.32 -15.50 12.13
C GLY A 87 14.75 -14.10 11.82
N HIS A 88 14.96 -13.60 10.60
CA HIS A 88 14.33 -12.37 10.14
C HIS A 88 12.90 -12.61 9.64
N ARG A 89 12.09 -11.54 9.58
CA ARG A 89 10.71 -11.56 9.11
C ARG A 89 10.47 -10.48 8.07
N LEU A 90 9.65 -10.81 7.07
CA LEU A 90 9.04 -9.80 6.21
C LEU A 90 7.92 -9.13 6.98
N ARG A 91 8.02 -7.81 7.17
CA ARG A 91 7.00 -7.00 7.83
C ARG A 91 6.38 -6.03 6.83
N LEU A 92 5.04 -5.98 6.81
CA LEU A 92 4.27 -5.02 6.03
C LEU A 92 3.68 -3.98 6.99
N GLU A 93 4.01 -2.70 6.78
CA GLU A 93 3.40 -1.59 7.51
C GLU A 93 2.41 -0.89 6.59
N VAL A 94 1.18 -0.66 7.08
CA VAL A 94 0.11 0.04 6.36
C VAL A 94 -0.32 1.24 7.19
N ALA A 95 -0.32 2.42 6.59
CA ALA A 95 -0.81 3.64 7.22
C ALA A 95 -1.54 4.52 6.20
N SER A 96 -2.16 5.59 6.70
CA SER A 96 -2.86 6.58 5.86
C SER A 96 -2.27 7.99 5.93
N CYS A 97 -1.15 8.12 6.62
CA CYS A 97 -0.28 9.27 6.59
C CYS A 97 1.16 8.81 6.82
N ASP A 98 2.11 9.65 6.45
CA ASP A 98 3.49 9.42 6.83
C ASP A 98 3.65 9.57 8.36
N PRO A 99 4.61 8.86 8.97
CA PRO A 99 5.09 9.22 10.30
C PRO A 99 5.86 10.56 10.18
N ILE A 100 5.14 11.68 10.38
CA ILE A 100 5.56 13.04 10.02
C ILE A 100 6.85 13.58 10.70
N PRO A 101 7.49 13.00 11.73
CA PRO A 101 8.82 13.47 12.12
C PRO A 101 9.97 12.88 11.27
N LEU A 102 9.82 11.68 10.71
CA LEU A 102 10.97 10.89 10.21
C LEU A 102 11.34 11.17 8.75
N LEU A 103 10.40 11.63 7.92
CA LEU A 103 10.58 11.65 6.47
C LEU A 103 10.96 13.01 5.90
N GLY A 104 10.85 14.10 6.67
CA GLY A 104 11.23 15.45 6.21
C GLY A 104 10.66 15.78 4.82
N ARG A 105 11.53 16.02 3.84
CA ARG A 105 11.15 16.32 2.44
C ARG A 105 10.58 15.13 1.66
N TRP A 106 10.71 13.90 2.18
CA TRP A 106 10.22 12.67 1.57
C TRP A 106 8.81 12.28 2.03
N ALA A 107 8.20 13.08 2.92
CA ALA A 107 6.82 12.89 3.33
C ALA A 107 5.88 13.22 2.17
N ASN A 108 5.01 12.27 1.84
CA ASN A 108 3.79 12.51 1.09
C ASN A 108 2.92 13.49 1.87
N ARG A 109 2.59 14.62 1.24
CA ARG A 109 1.54 15.50 1.75
C ARG A 109 0.19 14.87 1.46
N GLY A 110 -0.20 14.00 2.38
CA GLY A 110 -1.50 13.33 2.33
C GLY A 110 -2.65 14.33 2.40
N ARG A 111 -3.83 13.91 1.92
CA ARG A 111 -5.05 14.69 2.09
C ARG A 111 -5.44 14.57 3.56
N LEU A 112 -5.40 15.68 4.30
CA LEU A 112 -5.77 15.73 5.71
C LEU A 112 -7.30 15.70 5.88
N LEU A 113 -7.91 14.60 5.44
CA LEU A 113 -9.28 14.27 5.80
C LEU A 113 -9.23 13.29 6.96
N ALA A 114 -9.84 13.67 8.07
CA ALA A 114 -10.09 12.73 9.16
C ALA A 114 -10.93 11.57 8.62
N SER A 115 -10.40 10.35 8.71
CA SER A 115 -11.04 9.15 8.21
C SER A 115 -10.72 7.99 9.15
N THR A 116 -11.74 7.19 9.46
CA THR A 116 -11.56 5.88 10.06
C THR A 116 -11.39 4.89 8.92
N ASN A 117 -10.23 4.25 8.88
CA ASN A 117 -9.86 3.32 7.83
C ASN A 117 -9.78 1.91 8.41
N THR A 118 -10.48 0.97 7.80
CA THR A 118 -10.52 -0.43 8.21
C THR A 118 -9.95 -1.28 7.08
N VAL A 119 -8.86 -2.00 7.35
CA VAL A 119 -8.31 -3.01 6.43
C VAL A 119 -9.03 -4.33 6.68
N HIS A 120 -9.46 -4.97 5.60
CA HIS A 120 -10.16 -6.25 5.64
C HIS A 120 -9.23 -7.38 5.24
N GLU A 121 -9.40 -8.53 5.88
CA GLU A 121 -8.67 -9.77 5.60
C GLU A 121 -9.66 -10.94 5.52
N GLY A 122 -9.25 -12.04 4.88
CA GLY A 122 -10.05 -13.26 4.78
C GLY A 122 -10.59 -13.51 3.38
N ARG A 123 -11.48 -14.51 3.28
CA ARG A 123 -11.92 -15.08 1.99
C ARG A 123 -12.66 -14.08 1.11
N ASP A 124 -13.56 -13.30 1.70
CA ASP A 124 -14.42 -12.36 0.96
C ASP A 124 -13.66 -11.09 0.54
N HIS A 125 -12.59 -10.75 1.28
CA HIS A 125 -11.78 -9.56 1.08
C HIS A 125 -10.29 -9.92 1.19
N PRO A 126 -9.72 -10.60 0.17
CA PRO A 126 -8.42 -11.24 0.27
C PRO A 126 -7.27 -10.25 0.05
N SER A 127 -7.08 -9.34 1.01
CA SER A 127 -5.88 -8.51 1.11
C SER A 127 -4.62 -9.38 1.14
N ARG A 128 -3.64 -9.07 0.29
CA ARG A 128 -2.43 -9.89 0.13
C ARG A 128 -1.29 -9.11 -0.52
N LEU A 129 -0.07 -9.42 -0.08
CA LEU A 129 1.17 -8.96 -0.72
C LEU A 129 1.70 -10.05 -1.66
N LEU A 130 1.91 -9.71 -2.94
CA LEU A 130 2.61 -10.59 -3.88
C LEU A 130 4.13 -10.40 -3.71
N VAL A 131 4.82 -11.45 -3.25
CA VAL A 131 6.26 -11.48 -3.02
C VAL A 131 6.95 -12.40 -4.05
N PRO A 132 7.82 -11.87 -4.93
CA PRO A 132 8.54 -12.69 -5.89
C PRO A 132 9.73 -13.40 -5.22
N VAL A 133 9.52 -14.65 -4.78
CA VAL A 133 10.59 -15.47 -4.19
C VAL A 133 11.46 -16.03 -5.30
N VAL A 134 12.75 -15.70 -5.27
CA VAL A 134 13.77 -16.28 -6.18
C VAL A 134 14.43 -17.46 -5.46
N PRO A 135 14.18 -18.71 -5.88
CA PRO A 135 14.86 -19.87 -5.31
C PRO A 135 16.37 -19.83 -5.63
N ARG A 136 17.16 -20.43 -4.74
CA ARG A 136 18.60 -20.63 -4.96
C ARG A 136 18.87 -21.92 -5.72
#